data_AF-A0A8C6VEI1-F1
#
_entry.id   AF-A0A8C6VEI1-F1
#
_cell.length_a   1.000
_cell.length_b   1.000
_cell.length_c   1.000
_cell.angle_alpha   90.00
_cell.angle_beta   90.00
_cell.angle_gamma   90.00
#
_symmetry.space_group_name_H-M   'P 1'
#
loop_
_entity.id
_entity.type
_entity.pdbx_description
1 polymer ?
#
loop_
_entity_poly.entity_id
_entity_poly.type
_entity_poly.pdbx_seq_one_letter_code
_entity_poly.pdbx_strand_id
1 'polypeptide(L)'
;FFWLFPTASPGLCQVGAEKWHKDTRTTVQEATTLTKRCGKDALNLWRPAQVPGQAEETPYERKLKIDSWKFKIDVSDSGEVKRKPPEGPGVTLWKSKMKPPPWICKLALPSSRDYSNTKNNEYVAQYFRETRLVVSRMRQALIEINEQFKGITRMRQQLGAMLDKICQGLVTNKQSKAIREHRAETEKISDKVDALMKWEKEEFTKLKIKLQNMMASSGEHLKELGTCRETLNTLCGERGRVLDLVPQPLRMVLLEAGRDSWLGLDRPSSPWVERNQTPIPNPVGPFTPECAGAIEDARRLTVLTKEVMLQLQKTISEAQDTRDTVHNTIENRLQGKMEESLSHKVMGDTLVESTFDLDLYLQGPESMKYLETREKLTRPMVRTYQRHVGTQLPEATIVQQVRVYLVNNSLIKELPRIKQQSHQSHLEPWWCRLLNA
;
A
#
# COMPACT_ATOMS: atom_id res chain seq x y z
N PHE A 1 -32.03 -26.32 -25.78
CA PHE A 1 -30.69 -25.70 -25.88
C PHE A 1 -29.78 -26.20 -27.02
N PHE A 2 -30.24 -27.02 -27.99
CA PHE A 2 -29.34 -27.57 -29.03
C PHE A 2 -29.09 -26.70 -30.28
N TRP A 3 -29.47 -25.42 -30.28
CA TRP A 3 -29.35 -24.53 -31.46
C TRP A 3 -28.51 -23.25 -31.23
N LEU A 4 -27.80 -23.12 -30.10
CA LEU A 4 -26.99 -21.92 -29.79
C LEU A 4 -25.48 -22.19 -29.70
N PHE A 5 -24.97 -23.23 -30.36
CA PHE A 5 -23.53 -23.34 -30.59
C PHE A 5 -23.24 -23.05 -32.07
N PRO A 6 -22.54 -21.95 -32.38
CA PRO A 6 -22.12 -21.69 -33.75
C PRO A 6 -21.23 -22.84 -34.19
N THR A 7 -21.50 -23.39 -35.38
CA THR A 7 -20.51 -24.13 -36.15
C THR A 7 -19.25 -23.27 -36.21
N ALA A 8 -18.16 -23.79 -35.64
CA ALA A 8 -16.91 -23.07 -35.48
C ALA A 8 -16.44 -22.51 -36.83
N SER A 9 -16.56 -21.19 -36.98
CA SER A 9 -15.82 -20.44 -37.99
C SER A 9 -14.42 -20.20 -37.42
N PRO A 10 -13.34 -20.51 -38.17
CA PRO A 10 -11.98 -20.34 -37.68
C PRO A 10 -11.65 -18.84 -37.71
N GLY A 11 -11.76 -18.15 -36.57
CA GLY A 11 -11.35 -16.74 -36.52
C GLY A 11 -11.76 -15.88 -35.33
N LEU A 12 -12.57 -16.34 -34.37
CA LEU A 12 -12.89 -15.54 -33.17
C LEU A 12 -12.06 -15.96 -31.96
N CYS A 13 -11.47 -14.97 -31.28
CA CYS A 13 -10.75 -15.08 -30.01
C CYS A 13 -11.42 -16.10 -29.08
N GLN A 14 -10.74 -17.22 -28.84
CA GLN A 14 -11.21 -18.25 -27.92
C GLN A 14 -11.27 -17.65 -26.51
N VAL A 15 -12.48 -17.58 -25.94
CA VAL A 15 -12.69 -17.15 -24.56
C VAL A 15 -12.62 -18.37 -23.65
N GLY A 16 -11.70 -18.33 -22.69
CA GLY A 16 -11.50 -19.38 -21.69
C GLY A 16 -10.27 -20.26 -21.94
N ALA A 17 -9.83 -20.97 -20.90
CA ALA A 17 -8.66 -21.84 -20.96
C ALA A 17 -8.90 -23.08 -21.86
N GLU A 18 -7.85 -23.59 -22.49
CA GLU A 18 -7.97 -24.73 -23.40
C GLU A 18 -8.44 -26.02 -22.71
N LYS A 19 -8.07 -26.19 -21.44
CA LYS A 19 -8.57 -27.29 -20.58
C LYS A 19 -10.09 -27.25 -20.44
N TRP A 20 -10.64 -26.06 -20.17
CA TRP A 20 -12.09 -25.86 -20.06
C TRP A 20 -12.83 -26.24 -21.35
N HIS A 21 -12.28 -25.89 -22.51
CA HIS A 21 -12.87 -26.27 -23.79
C HIS A 21 -12.93 -27.79 -23.99
N LYS A 22 -11.88 -28.53 -23.59
CA LYS A 22 -11.84 -29.99 -23.68
C LYS A 22 -12.88 -30.62 -22.76
N ASP A 23 -12.92 -30.21 -21.50
CA ASP A 23 -13.86 -30.72 -20.49
C ASP A 23 -15.32 -30.39 -20.84
N THR A 24 -15.56 -29.24 -21.45
CA THR A 24 -16.90 -28.88 -21.93
C THR A 24 -17.32 -29.74 -23.11
N ARG A 25 -16.42 -30.01 -24.06
CA ARG A 25 -16.72 -30.84 -25.23
C ARG A 25 -17.03 -32.29 -24.83
N THR A 26 -16.28 -32.87 -23.90
CA THR A 26 -16.53 -34.24 -23.41
C THR A 26 -17.90 -34.33 -22.74
N THR A 27 -18.19 -33.41 -21.82
CA THR A 27 -19.48 -33.33 -21.12
C THR A 27 -20.66 -33.20 -22.11
N VAL A 28 -20.52 -32.36 -23.14
CA VAL A 28 -21.55 -32.19 -24.18
C VAL A 28 -21.74 -33.47 -24.98
N GLN A 29 -20.66 -34.17 -25.34
CA GLN A 29 -20.74 -35.44 -26.06
C GLN A 29 -21.45 -36.51 -25.24
N GLU A 30 -21.14 -36.64 -23.95
CA GLU A 30 -21.78 -37.56 -23.01
C GLU A 30 -23.28 -37.27 -22.84
N ALA A 31 -23.65 -35.99 -22.69
CA ALA A 31 -25.06 -35.60 -22.63
C ALA A 31 -25.80 -35.92 -23.94
N THR A 32 -25.13 -35.75 -25.08
CA THR A 32 -25.70 -36.04 -26.40
C THR A 32 -25.91 -37.54 -26.61
N THR A 33 -24.96 -38.39 -26.18
CA THR A 33 -25.10 -39.85 -26.27
C THR A 33 -26.20 -40.36 -25.35
N LEU A 34 -26.29 -39.84 -24.12
CA LEU A 34 -27.36 -40.15 -23.18
C LEU A 34 -28.72 -39.77 -23.74
N THR A 35 -28.86 -38.56 -24.31
CA THR A 35 -30.11 -38.10 -24.91
C THR A 35 -30.58 -39.01 -26.04
N LYS A 36 -29.66 -39.45 -26.92
CA LYS A 36 -29.96 -40.41 -27.99
C LYS A 36 -30.41 -41.75 -27.44
N ARG A 37 -29.76 -42.24 -26.37
CA ARG A 37 -30.12 -43.50 -25.70
C ARG A 37 -31.52 -43.41 -25.09
N CYS A 38 -31.80 -42.41 -24.25
CA CYS A 38 -33.10 -42.22 -23.64
C CYS A 38 -34.22 -42.05 -24.68
N GLY A 39 -33.94 -41.35 -25.79
CA GLY A 39 -34.88 -41.26 -26.91
C GLY A 39 -35.20 -42.62 -27.55
N LYS A 40 -34.19 -43.51 -27.69
CA LYS A 40 -34.38 -44.87 -28.19
C LYS A 40 -35.21 -45.72 -27.20
N ASP A 41 -34.92 -45.62 -25.91
CA ASP A 41 -35.62 -46.38 -24.87
C ASP A 41 -37.08 -45.94 -24.72
N ALA A 42 -37.35 -44.64 -24.78
CA ALA A 42 -38.71 -44.10 -24.82
C ALA A 42 -39.48 -44.60 -26.06
N LEU A 43 -38.85 -44.61 -27.24
CA LEU A 43 -39.47 -45.16 -28.45
C LEU A 43 -39.77 -46.67 -28.33
N ASN A 44 -38.96 -47.42 -27.60
CA ASN A 44 -39.20 -48.84 -27.37
C ASN A 44 -40.39 -49.08 -26.43
N LEU A 45 -40.56 -48.26 -25.38
CA LEU A 45 -41.72 -48.31 -24.48
C LEU A 45 -43.04 -47.96 -25.16
N TRP A 46 -42.99 -47.07 -26.16
CA TRP A 46 -44.17 -46.64 -26.93
C TRP A 46 -44.53 -47.57 -28.08
N ARG A 47 -43.67 -48.52 -28.45
CA ARG A 47 -44.07 -49.54 -29.42
C ARG A 47 -45.13 -50.43 -28.77
N PRO A 48 -46.22 -50.78 -29.49
CA PRO A 48 -47.10 -51.85 -29.07
C PRO A 48 -46.25 -53.08 -28.77
N ALA A 49 -46.54 -53.78 -27.67
CA ALA A 49 -45.94 -55.08 -27.41
C ALA A 49 -46.12 -55.95 -28.66
N GLN A 50 -45.02 -56.53 -29.19
CA GLN A 50 -45.12 -57.47 -30.31
C GLN A 50 -46.07 -58.59 -29.89
N VAL A 51 -47.10 -58.83 -30.69
CA VAL A 51 -47.99 -59.97 -30.49
C VAL A 51 -47.12 -61.23 -30.61
N PRO A 52 -47.13 -62.16 -29.64
CA PRO A 52 -46.31 -63.37 -29.71
C PRO A 52 -46.60 -64.13 -31.01
N GLY A 53 -45.58 -64.32 -31.86
CA GLY A 53 -45.69 -65.04 -33.13
C GLY A 53 -45.64 -64.19 -34.41
N GLN A 54 -45.54 -62.85 -34.34
CA GLN A 54 -45.23 -62.04 -35.52
C GLN A 54 -43.73 -62.08 -35.85
N ALA A 55 -43.40 -62.38 -37.10
CA ALA A 55 -42.03 -62.27 -37.61
C ALA A 55 -41.54 -60.82 -37.49
N GLU A 56 -40.26 -60.63 -37.15
CA GLU A 56 -39.65 -59.30 -37.12
C GLU A 56 -39.76 -58.65 -38.50
N GLU A 57 -40.36 -57.45 -38.57
CA GLU A 57 -40.46 -56.67 -39.81
C GLU A 57 -39.08 -56.50 -40.43
N THR A 58 -38.93 -56.96 -41.67
CA THR A 58 -37.69 -56.77 -42.42
C THR A 58 -37.47 -55.27 -42.70
N PRO A 59 -36.22 -54.80 -42.85
CA PRO A 59 -35.93 -53.41 -43.19
C PRO A 59 -36.65 -52.93 -44.46
N TYR A 60 -36.91 -53.84 -45.39
CA TYR A 60 -37.62 -53.58 -46.65
C TYR A 60 -39.13 -53.37 -46.42
N GLU A 61 -39.78 -54.26 -45.67
CA GLU A 61 -41.20 -54.11 -45.29
C GLU A 61 -41.43 -52.83 -44.50
N ARG A 62 -40.51 -52.50 -43.59
CA ARG A 62 -40.56 -51.26 -42.83
C ARG A 62 -40.47 -50.03 -43.73
N LYS A 63 -39.62 -50.07 -44.76
CA LYS A 63 -39.47 -48.98 -45.74
C LYS A 63 -40.73 -48.83 -46.58
N LEU A 64 -41.29 -49.93 -47.09
CA LEU A 64 -42.57 -49.96 -47.81
C LEU A 64 -43.72 -49.41 -46.96
N LYS A 65 -43.75 -49.77 -45.67
CA LYS A 65 -44.73 -49.31 -44.70
C LYS A 65 -44.51 -47.86 -44.26
N ILE A 66 -43.36 -47.25 -44.54
CA ILE A 66 -43.14 -45.79 -44.37
C ILE A 66 -43.50 -45.06 -45.67
N ASP A 67 -43.16 -45.64 -46.82
CA ASP A 67 -43.47 -45.10 -48.13
C ASP A 67 -44.97 -45.08 -48.41
N SER A 68 -45.75 -46.02 -47.86
CA SER A 68 -47.21 -46.00 -47.91
C SER A 68 -47.86 -44.84 -47.14
N TRP A 69 -47.11 -44.14 -46.28
CA TRP A 69 -47.56 -42.95 -45.54
C TRP A 69 -47.14 -41.64 -46.21
N LYS A 70 -46.47 -41.71 -47.37
CA LYS A 70 -46.19 -40.54 -48.21
C LYS A 70 -47.42 -40.20 -49.04
N PHE A 71 -47.58 -38.91 -49.36
CA PHE A 71 -48.64 -38.48 -50.28
C PHE A 71 -48.46 -39.16 -51.62
N LYS A 72 -49.47 -39.90 -52.05
CA LYS A 72 -49.56 -40.37 -53.43
C LYS A 72 -49.98 -39.16 -54.27
N ILE A 73 -49.11 -38.83 -55.22
CA ILE A 73 -49.36 -37.79 -56.21
C ILE A 73 -50.00 -38.50 -57.38
N ASP A 74 -51.32 -38.41 -57.48
CA ASP A 74 -52.05 -38.90 -58.64
C ASP A 74 -52.18 -37.71 -59.60
N VAL A 75 -51.52 -37.80 -60.75
CA VAL A 75 -51.72 -36.85 -61.85
C VAL A 75 -52.85 -37.40 -62.70
N SER A 76 -53.97 -36.67 -62.76
CA SER A 76 -55.06 -37.03 -63.67
C SER A 76 -54.67 -36.77 -65.12
N ASP A 77 -55.34 -37.44 -66.06
CA ASP A 77 -55.07 -37.31 -67.50
C ASP A 77 -55.26 -35.87 -68.04
N SER A 78 -55.92 -35.00 -67.28
CA SER A 78 -56.09 -33.56 -67.53
C SER A 78 -54.96 -32.68 -66.97
N GLY A 79 -53.91 -33.28 -66.39
CA GLY A 79 -52.78 -32.56 -65.77
C GLY A 79 -53.05 -32.05 -64.36
N GLU A 80 -54.23 -32.31 -63.79
CA GLU A 80 -54.56 -31.88 -62.43
C GLU A 80 -53.91 -32.82 -61.41
N VAL A 81 -53.08 -32.26 -60.51
CA VAL A 81 -52.34 -32.99 -59.49
C VAL A 81 -53.19 -33.13 -58.22
N LYS A 82 -53.77 -34.31 -57.98
CA LYS A 82 -54.53 -34.61 -56.76
C LYS A 82 -53.64 -35.34 -55.75
N ARG A 83 -53.45 -34.72 -54.58
CA ARG A 83 -52.74 -35.31 -53.44
C ARG A 83 -53.74 -36.06 -52.56
N LYS A 84 -53.72 -37.39 -52.58
CA LYS A 84 -54.53 -38.20 -51.65
C LYS A 84 -53.74 -38.48 -50.36
N PRO A 85 -54.33 -38.27 -49.18
CA PRO A 85 -53.72 -38.68 -47.92
C PRO A 85 -53.70 -40.21 -47.80
N PRO A 86 -52.74 -40.79 -47.05
CA PRO A 86 -52.73 -42.22 -46.74
C PRO A 86 -53.91 -42.61 -45.85
N GLU A 87 -54.53 -43.76 -46.14
CA GLU A 87 -55.69 -44.30 -45.41
C GLU A 87 -55.22 -45.17 -44.22
N GLY A 88 -55.80 -44.97 -43.03
CA GLY A 88 -55.53 -45.82 -41.86
C GLY A 88 -55.95 -45.24 -40.49
N PRO A 89 -56.09 -46.10 -39.46
CA PRO A 89 -56.38 -45.66 -38.09
C PRO A 89 -55.22 -44.84 -37.51
N GLY A 90 -55.53 -43.68 -36.90
CA GLY A 90 -54.54 -42.75 -36.31
C GLY A 90 -54.21 -41.53 -37.18
N VAL A 91 -54.81 -41.41 -38.37
CA VAL A 91 -54.68 -40.26 -39.26
C VAL A 91 -55.61 -39.14 -38.78
N THR A 92 -55.10 -38.18 -38.00
CA THR A 92 -55.87 -36.99 -37.60
C THR A 92 -55.69 -35.88 -38.64
N LEU A 93 -56.79 -35.56 -39.33
CA LEU A 93 -56.90 -34.44 -40.28
C LEU A 93 -56.93 -33.10 -39.51
N TRP A 94 -55.77 -32.51 -39.24
CA TRP A 94 -55.70 -31.06 -39.05
C TRP A 94 -55.40 -30.42 -40.41
N LYS A 95 -56.35 -29.61 -40.89
CA LYS A 95 -56.32 -28.91 -42.18
C LYS A 95 -54.90 -28.42 -42.49
N SER A 96 -54.25 -29.07 -43.46
CA SER A 96 -52.94 -28.79 -44.08
C SER A 96 -51.64 -29.42 -43.54
N LYS A 97 -51.57 -30.10 -42.38
CA LYS A 97 -50.34 -30.84 -41.98
C LYS A 97 -50.66 -32.14 -41.24
N MET A 98 -50.62 -33.27 -41.93
CA MET A 98 -50.67 -34.60 -41.30
C MET A 98 -49.39 -34.83 -40.49
N LYS A 99 -49.53 -35.22 -39.21
CA LYS A 99 -48.43 -35.72 -38.40
C LYS A 99 -48.41 -37.24 -38.50
N PRO A 100 -47.26 -37.88 -38.78
CA PRO A 100 -47.10 -39.31 -38.59
C PRO A 100 -47.55 -39.73 -37.18
N PRO A 101 -48.02 -40.98 -37.00
CA PRO A 101 -48.31 -41.53 -35.68
C PRO A 101 -47.14 -41.30 -34.71
N PRO A 102 -47.41 -41.14 -33.40
CA PRO A 102 -46.38 -40.80 -32.41
C PRO A 102 -45.15 -41.73 -32.40
N TRP A 103 -45.30 -43.00 -32.79
CA TRP A 103 -44.21 -43.98 -32.89
C TRP A 103 -43.44 -43.95 -34.22
N ILE A 104 -43.96 -43.26 -35.24
CA ILE A 104 -43.31 -43.00 -36.54
C ILE A 104 -42.65 -41.61 -36.53
N CYS A 105 -43.25 -40.66 -35.81
CA CYS A 105 -42.75 -39.31 -35.69
C CYS A 105 -41.57 -39.24 -34.71
N LYS A 106 -40.37 -38.90 -35.20
CA LYS A 106 -39.25 -38.43 -34.35
C LYS A 106 -39.53 -37.07 -33.66
N LEU A 107 -40.78 -36.60 -33.71
CA LEU A 107 -41.19 -35.35 -33.11
C LEU A 107 -41.49 -35.61 -31.63
N ALA A 108 -40.72 -34.96 -30.77
CA ALA A 108 -41.01 -34.92 -29.34
C ALA A 108 -42.48 -34.55 -29.12
N LEU A 109 -43.18 -35.32 -28.28
CA LEU A 109 -44.57 -35.06 -27.91
C LEU A 109 -44.72 -33.59 -27.44
N PRO A 110 -45.85 -32.91 -27.73
CA PRO A 110 -46.05 -31.53 -27.28
C PRO A 110 -45.84 -31.35 -25.76
N SER A 111 -46.27 -32.32 -24.96
CA SER A 111 -46.04 -32.36 -23.50
C SER A 111 -44.56 -32.46 -23.12
N SER A 112 -43.74 -33.18 -23.90
CA SER A 112 -42.30 -33.26 -23.64
C SER A 112 -41.57 -32.01 -24.10
N ARG A 113 -42.05 -31.33 -25.13
CA ARG A 113 -41.54 -29.99 -25.52
C ARG A 113 -41.77 -28.99 -24.40
N ASP A 114 -43.00 -28.88 -23.90
CA ASP A 114 -43.35 -27.89 -22.89
C ASP A 114 -42.67 -28.21 -21.55
N TYR A 115 -42.60 -29.48 -21.14
CA TYR A 115 -41.81 -29.91 -19.97
C TYR A 115 -40.31 -29.59 -20.13
N SER A 116 -39.72 -29.88 -21.29
CA SER A 116 -38.31 -29.59 -21.57
C SER A 116 -38.05 -28.08 -21.56
N ASN A 117 -38.97 -27.27 -22.07
CA ASN A 117 -38.87 -25.81 -22.02
C ASN A 117 -38.91 -25.31 -20.58
N THR A 118 -39.85 -25.79 -19.76
CA THR A 118 -39.93 -25.43 -18.34
C THR A 118 -38.66 -25.82 -17.59
N LYS A 119 -38.17 -27.06 -17.76
CA LYS A 119 -36.93 -27.53 -17.12
C LYS A 119 -35.69 -26.76 -17.58
N ASN A 120 -35.60 -26.42 -18.87
CA ASN A 120 -34.52 -25.59 -19.38
C ASN A 120 -34.58 -24.18 -18.78
N ASN A 121 -35.77 -23.58 -18.69
CA ASN A 121 -35.93 -22.25 -18.11
C ASN A 121 -35.58 -22.24 -16.61
N GLU A 122 -36.00 -23.27 -15.86
CA GLU A 122 -35.61 -23.46 -14.45
C GLU A 122 -34.10 -23.58 -14.30
N TYR A 123 -33.45 -24.41 -15.13
CA TYR A 123 -32.00 -24.58 -15.12
C TYR A 123 -31.25 -23.29 -15.45
N VAL A 124 -31.71 -22.56 -16.47
CA VAL A 124 -31.16 -21.24 -16.83
C VAL A 124 -31.32 -20.29 -15.64
N ALA A 125 -32.51 -20.15 -15.08
CA ALA A 125 -32.73 -19.28 -13.94
C ALA A 125 -31.78 -19.63 -12.77
N GLN A 126 -31.63 -20.92 -12.45
CA GLN A 126 -30.71 -21.38 -11.41
C GLN A 126 -29.25 -21.04 -11.74
N TYR A 127 -28.78 -21.32 -12.95
CA TYR A 127 -27.42 -21.02 -13.39
C TYR A 127 -27.09 -19.53 -13.26
N PHE A 128 -28.01 -18.65 -13.65
CA PHE A 128 -27.83 -17.20 -13.55
C PHE A 128 -27.81 -16.72 -12.08
N ARG A 129 -28.68 -17.27 -11.24
CA ARG A 129 -28.68 -16.99 -9.78
C ARG A 129 -27.35 -17.36 -9.16
N GLU A 130 -26.88 -18.58 -9.42
CA GLU A 130 -25.60 -19.07 -8.90
C GLU A 130 -24.40 -18.29 -9.45
N THR A 131 -24.41 -17.96 -10.75
CA THR A 131 -23.34 -17.15 -11.37
C THR A 131 -23.25 -15.78 -10.71
N ARG A 132 -24.40 -15.20 -10.38
CA ARG A 132 -24.44 -13.91 -9.69
C ARG A 132 -23.85 -13.97 -8.29
N LEU A 133 -24.08 -15.07 -7.56
CA LEU A 133 -23.46 -15.32 -6.27
C LEU A 133 -21.94 -15.45 -6.39
N VAL A 134 -21.46 -16.19 -7.38
CA VAL A 134 -20.03 -16.38 -7.65
C VAL A 134 -19.36 -15.04 -7.99
N VAL A 135 -19.96 -14.25 -8.88
CA VAL A 135 -19.47 -12.90 -9.24
C VAL A 135 -19.45 -11.98 -8.02
N SER A 136 -20.50 -11.99 -7.19
CA SER A 136 -20.54 -11.20 -5.96
C SER A 136 -19.39 -11.57 -5.00
N ARG A 137 -19.12 -12.86 -4.82
CA ARG A 137 -18.00 -13.35 -3.99
C ARG A 137 -16.64 -12.92 -4.53
N MET A 138 -16.41 -13.03 -5.84
CA MET A 138 -15.15 -12.58 -6.45
C MET A 138 -14.97 -11.07 -6.33
N ARG A 139 -16.04 -10.28 -6.48
CA ARG A 139 -16.00 -8.82 -6.24
C ARG A 139 -15.64 -8.49 -4.79
N GLN A 140 -16.16 -9.24 -3.84
CA GLN A 140 -15.82 -9.07 -2.43
C GLN A 140 -14.34 -9.40 -2.17
N ALA A 141 -13.85 -10.54 -2.70
CA ALA A 141 -12.43 -10.89 -2.62
C ALA A 141 -11.53 -9.82 -3.27
N LEU A 142 -11.96 -9.22 -4.39
CA LEU A 142 -11.26 -8.09 -5.02
C LEU A 142 -11.21 -6.85 -4.13
N ILE A 143 -12.30 -6.53 -3.42
CA ILE A 143 -12.32 -5.40 -2.47
C ILE A 143 -11.31 -5.64 -1.36
N GLU A 144 -11.34 -6.83 -0.75
CA GLU A 144 -10.42 -7.22 0.33
C GLU A 144 -8.96 -7.16 -0.12
N ILE A 145 -8.63 -7.76 -1.27
CA ILE A 145 -7.28 -7.71 -1.84
C ILE A 145 -6.84 -6.28 -2.15
N ASN A 146 -7.74 -5.42 -2.64
CA ASN A 146 -7.41 -4.01 -2.87
C ASN A 146 -7.14 -3.24 -1.57
N GLU A 147 -7.85 -3.55 -0.48
CA GLU A 147 -7.57 -2.98 0.83
C GLU A 147 -6.21 -3.46 1.37
N GLN A 148 -5.91 -4.75 1.25
CA GLN A 148 -4.62 -5.32 1.60
C GLN A 148 -3.48 -4.67 0.79
N PHE A 149 -3.68 -4.49 -0.52
CA PHE A 149 -2.73 -3.83 -1.41
C PHE A 149 -2.44 -2.38 -0.97
N LYS A 150 -3.49 -1.61 -0.63
CA LYS A 150 -3.36 -0.26 -0.09
C LYS A 150 -2.61 -0.25 1.24
N GLY A 151 -2.92 -1.20 2.13
CA GLY A 151 -2.27 -1.35 3.44
C GLY A 151 -0.76 -1.55 3.32
N ILE A 152 -0.32 -2.54 2.55
CA ILE A 152 1.11 -2.78 2.31
C ILE A 152 1.77 -1.59 1.62
N THR A 153 1.11 -0.95 0.66
CA THR A 153 1.66 0.22 -0.03
C THR A 153 1.96 1.35 0.97
N ARG A 154 1.05 1.62 1.91
CA ARG A 154 1.26 2.61 2.99
C ARG A 154 2.40 2.20 3.92
N MET A 155 2.45 0.95 4.35
CA MET A 155 3.53 0.45 5.20
C MET A 155 4.91 0.56 4.50
N ARG A 156 4.97 0.29 3.21
CA ARG A 156 6.19 0.47 2.40
C ARG A 156 6.61 1.92 2.28
N GLN A 157 5.67 2.87 2.20
CA GLN A 157 5.99 4.29 2.23
C GLN A 157 6.63 4.68 3.57
N GLN A 158 6.11 4.18 4.69
CA GLN A 158 6.71 4.40 6.01
C GLN A 158 8.10 3.77 6.12
N LEU A 159 8.27 2.55 5.60
CA LEU A 159 9.57 1.88 5.51
C LEU A 159 10.57 2.70 4.68
N GLY A 160 10.12 3.26 3.55
CA GLY A 160 10.91 4.13 2.68
C GLY A 160 11.34 5.41 3.38
N ALA A 161 10.42 6.10 4.06
CA ALA A 161 10.73 7.28 4.85
C ALA A 161 11.74 6.98 5.98
N MET A 162 11.64 5.80 6.61
CA MET A 162 12.61 5.37 7.61
C MET A 162 13.99 5.09 6.98
N LEU A 163 14.03 4.46 5.81
CA LEU A 163 15.26 4.23 5.06
C LEU A 163 15.94 5.56 4.67
N ASP A 164 15.16 6.56 4.25
CA ASP A 164 15.67 7.90 3.90
C ASP A 164 16.28 8.59 5.13
N LYS A 165 15.62 8.51 6.28
CA LYS A 165 16.14 8.99 7.56
C LYS A 165 17.48 8.35 7.91
N ILE A 166 17.62 7.03 7.76
CA ILE A 166 18.89 6.32 8.00
C ILE A 166 19.96 6.73 6.98
N CYS A 167 19.59 6.85 5.69
CA CYS A 167 20.51 7.31 4.65
C CYS A 167 21.01 8.74 4.92
N GLN A 168 20.14 9.64 5.38
CA GLN A 168 20.53 10.98 5.81
C GLN A 168 21.53 10.92 6.98
N GLY A 169 21.28 10.08 7.99
CA GLY A 169 22.22 9.85 9.09
C GLY A 169 23.61 9.40 8.61
N LEU A 170 23.67 8.49 7.64
CA LEU A 170 24.94 8.06 7.03
C LEU A 170 25.66 9.18 6.28
N VAL A 171 24.91 10.05 5.58
CA VAL A 171 25.50 11.21 4.90
C VAL A 171 26.07 12.20 5.92
N THR A 172 25.31 12.51 6.97
CA THR A 172 25.76 13.38 8.07
C THR A 172 27.00 12.80 8.73
N ASN A 173 27.03 11.51 9.05
CA ASN A 173 28.21 10.84 9.61
C ASN A 173 29.45 10.98 8.69
N LYS A 174 29.27 10.80 7.37
CA LYS A 174 30.35 10.99 6.38
C LYS A 174 30.85 12.43 6.35
N GLN A 175 29.96 13.41 6.39
CA GLN A 175 30.31 14.84 6.42
C GLN A 175 31.03 15.20 7.72
N SER A 176 30.53 14.74 8.86
CA SER A 176 31.14 14.95 10.18
C SER A 176 32.54 14.34 10.24
N LYS A 177 32.74 13.16 9.64
CA LYS A 177 34.07 12.56 9.51
C LYS A 177 35.02 13.43 8.65
N ALA A 178 34.55 13.92 7.50
CA ALA A 178 35.36 14.77 6.62
C ALA A 178 35.80 16.08 7.31
N ILE A 179 34.91 16.73 8.09
CA ILE A 179 35.26 17.91 8.89
C ILE A 179 36.41 17.61 9.85
N ARG A 180 36.40 16.42 10.46
CA ARG A 180 37.46 16.01 11.40
C ARG A 180 38.76 15.64 10.71
N GLU A 181 38.73 15.22 9.46
CA GLU A 181 39.93 14.94 8.66
C GLU A 181 40.74 16.22 8.35
N HIS A 182 40.10 17.40 8.41
CA HIS A 182 40.72 18.72 8.21
C HIS A 182 41.40 19.33 9.45
N ARG A 183 41.51 18.58 10.55
CA ARG A 183 42.25 19.03 11.75
C ARG A 183 43.75 19.17 11.49
N ALA A 184 44.40 20.02 12.28
CA ALA A 184 45.86 20.16 12.25
C ALA A 184 46.54 18.82 12.56
N GLU A 185 47.72 18.58 11.98
CA GLU A 185 48.41 17.28 12.07
C GLU A 185 48.73 16.87 13.51
N THR A 186 48.97 17.84 14.39
CA THR A 186 49.22 17.64 15.83
C THR A 186 48.00 17.09 16.59
N GLU A 187 46.78 17.29 16.07
CA GLU A 187 45.52 16.88 16.69
C GLU A 187 44.87 15.67 15.99
N LYS A 188 45.54 15.10 15.00
CA LYS A 188 45.01 14.00 14.16
C LYS A 188 45.04 12.62 14.84
N ILE A 189 45.23 12.59 16.15
CA ILE A 189 45.26 11.38 16.96
C ILE A 189 43.83 10.86 17.13
N SER A 190 43.63 9.55 16.96
CA SER A 190 42.32 8.91 17.10
C SER A 190 41.73 9.15 18.50
N ASP A 191 40.51 9.68 18.56
CA ASP A 191 39.84 9.96 19.83
C ASP A 191 38.58 9.09 20.05
N LYS A 192 37.93 9.29 21.20
CA LYS A 192 36.68 8.60 21.56
C LYS A 192 35.49 8.95 20.64
N VAL A 193 35.51 10.10 19.97
CA VAL A 193 34.44 10.52 19.04
C VAL A 193 34.61 9.85 17.68
N ASP A 194 35.84 9.59 17.25
CA ASP A 194 36.10 8.81 16.03
C ASP A 194 35.61 7.36 16.19
N ALA A 195 35.76 6.78 17.40
CA ALA A 195 35.17 5.49 17.74
C ALA A 195 33.63 5.54 17.71
N LEU A 196 33.01 6.61 18.21
CA LEU A 196 31.54 6.80 18.14
C LEU A 196 31.04 6.95 16.71
N MET A 197 31.74 7.72 15.86
CA MET A 197 31.37 7.88 14.46
C MET A 197 31.49 6.57 13.68
N LYS A 198 32.51 5.76 13.96
CA LYS A 198 32.63 4.43 13.37
C LYS A 198 31.47 3.53 13.80
N TRP A 199 31.14 3.54 15.09
CA TRP A 199 30.02 2.78 15.64
C TRP A 199 28.66 3.19 15.05
N GLU A 200 28.36 4.50 14.99
CA GLU A 200 27.15 5.05 14.37
C GLU A 200 27.01 4.57 12.92
N LYS A 201 28.10 4.65 12.15
CA LYS A 201 28.13 4.20 10.76
C LYS A 201 27.81 2.71 10.66
N GLU A 202 28.43 1.88 11.49
CA GLU A 202 28.20 0.44 11.50
C GLU A 202 26.73 0.12 11.81
N GLU A 203 26.14 0.74 12.84
CA GLU A 203 24.72 0.54 13.17
C GLU A 203 23.77 0.99 12.06
N PHE A 204 23.98 2.18 11.49
CA PHE A 204 23.17 2.65 10.36
C PHE A 204 23.34 1.80 9.10
N THR A 205 24.53 1.24 8.84
CA THR A 205 24.70 0.31 7.72
C THR A 205 23.95 -1.01 7.92
N LYS A 206 23.93 -1.56 9.15
CA LYS A 206 23.13 -2.75 9.48
C LYS A 206 21.64 -2.50 9.27
N LEU A 207 21.14 -1.37 9.79
CA LEU A 207 19.74 -0.96 9.61
C LEU A 207 19.38 -0.76 8.14
N LYS A 208 20.24 -0.10 7.37
CA LYS A 208 20.04 0.12 5.93
C LYS A 208 19.82 -1.21 5.20
N ILE A 209 20.69 -2.20 5.42
CA ILE A 209 20.58 -3.52 4.77
C ILE A 209 19.27 -4.20 5.19
N LYS A 210 18.95 -4.20 6.49
CA LYS A 210 17.71 -4.81 7.01
C LYS A 210 16.45 -4.20 6.38
N LEU A 211 16.37 -2.87 6.33
CA LEU A 211 15.25 -2.14 5.72
C LEU A 211 15.15 -2.39 4.21
N GLN A 212 16.28 -2.46 3.50
CA GLN A 212 16.29 -2.78 2.06
C GLN A 212 15.82 -4.21 1.78
N ASN A 213 16.21 -5.19 2.59
CA ASN A 213 15.74 -6.56 2.47
C ASN A 213 14.21 -6.65 2.67
N MET A 214 13.68 -5.95 3.67
CA MET A 214 12.24 -5.87 3.89
C MET A 214 11.50 -5.13 2.76
N MET A 215 12.14 -4.15 2.13
CA MET A 215 11.61 -3.46 0.95
C MET A 215 11.56 -4.40 -0.26
N ALA A 216 12.52 -5.31 -0.42
CA ALA A 216 12.52 -6.30 -1.49
C ALA A 216 11.41 -7.36 -1.27
N SER A 217 11.36 -7.99 -0.09
CA SER A 217 10.37 -9.03 0.22
C SER A 217 8.92 -8.53 0.15
N SER A 218 8.65 -7.33 0.69
CA SER A 218 7.32 -6.73 0.57
C SER A 218 6.98 -6.30 -0.87
N GLY A 219 7.99 -6.11 -1.73
CA GLY A 219 7.81 -5.85 -3.15
C GLY A 219 7.42 -7.11 -3.93
N GLU A 220 8.01 -8.25 -3.60
CA GLU A 220 7.62 -9.57 -4.14
C GLU A 220 6.18 -9.92 -3.74
N HIS A 221 5.83 -9.73 -2.47
CA HIS A 221 4.47 -9.97 -1.99
C HIS A 221 3.43 -9.06 -2.67
N LEU A 222 3.76 -7.79 -2.95
CA LEU A 222 2.90 -6.92 -3.75
C LEU A 222 2.70 -7.41 -5.20
N LYS A 223 3.71 -8.03 -5.81
CA LYS A 223 3.58 -8.63 -7.13
C LYS A 223 2.61 -9.81 -7.09
N GLU A 224 2.71 -10.68 -6.08
CA GLU A 224 1.76 -11.80 -5.89
C GLU A 224 0.32 -11.31 -5.66
N LEU A 225 0.13 -10.27 -4.86
CA LEU A 225 -1.18 -9.63 -4.71
C LEU A 225 -1.68 -9.02 -6.04
N GLY A 226 -0.78 -8.44 -6.82
CA GLY A 226 -1.07 -7.89 -8.15
C GLY A 226 -1.59 -8.96 -9.11
N THR A 227 -0.89 -10.11 -9.22
CA THR A 227 -1.30 -11.21 -10.10
C THR A 227 -2.61 -11.85 -9.67
N CYS A 228 -2.83 -12.02 -8.35
CA CYS A 228 -4.10 -12.49 -7.81
C CYS A 228 -5.25 -11.52 -8.15
N ARG A 229 -5.03 -10.21 -7.97
CA ARG A 229 -6.01 -9.17 -8.31
C ARG A 229 -6.36 -9.18 -9.80
N GLU A 230 -5.36 -9.30 -10.67
CA GLU A 230 -5.59 -9.38 -12.12
C GLU A 230 -6.40 -10.63 -12.49
N THR A 231 -6.03 -11.78 -11.94
CA THR A 231 -6.73 -13.05 -12.16
C THR A 231 -8.19 -12.99 -11.68
N LEU A 232 -8.44 -12.41 -10.51
CA LEU A 232 -9.80 -12.21 -10.02
C LEU A 232 -10.60 -11.25 -10.91
N ASN A 233 -10.00 -10.17 -11.40
CA ASN A 233 -10.67 -9.23 -12.30
C ASN A 233 -11.04 -9.87 -13.64
N THR A 234 -10.15 -10.67 -14.24
CA THR A 234 -10.43 -11.37 -15.50
C THR A 234 -11.57 -12.36 -15.32
N LEU A 235 -11.50 -13.23 -14.30
CA LEU A 235 -12.55 -14.21 -14.00
C LEU A 235 -13.88 -13.55 -13.63
N CYS A 236 -13.85 -12.47 -12.85
CA CYS A 236 -15.03 -11.69 -12.51
C CYS A 236 -15.65 -11.03 -13.75
N GLY A 237 -14.84 -10.53 -14.69
CA GLY A 237 -15.29 -9.99 -15.96
C GLY A 237 -15.94 -11.05 -16.85
N GLU A 238 -15.28 -12.19 -17.01
CA GLU A 238 -15.79 -13.32 -17.81
C GLU A 238 -17.13 -13.85 -17.28
N ARG A 239 -17.22 -14.10 -15.97
CA ARG A 239 -18.48 -14.56 -15.34
C ARG A 239 -19.51 -13.44 -15.29
N GLY A 240 -19.09 -12.18 -15.21
CA GLY A 240 -19.96 -11.01 -15.29
C GLY A 240 -20.73 -10.93 -16.60
N ARG A 241 -20.07 -11.23 -17.74
CA ARG A 241 -20.72 -11.21 -19.07
C ARG A 241 -21.91 -12.16 -19.18
N VAL A 242 -21.90 -13.27 -18.43
CA VAL A 242 -23.05 -14.17 -18.36
C VAL A 242 -24.27 -13.42 -17.83
N LEU A 243 -24.09 -12.58 -16.81
CA LEU A 243 -25.19 -11.85 -16.17
C LEU A 243 -25.81 -10.78 -17.06
N ASP A 244 -25.10 -10.33 -18.10
CA ASP A 244 -25.61 -9.37 -19.09
C ASP A 244 -26.68 -10.01 -19.99
N LEU A 245 -26.68 -11.34 -20.14
CA LEU A 245 -27.64 -12.06 -20.98
C LEU A 245 -29.05 -12.13 -20.38
N VAL A 246 -29.17 -12.15 -19.05
CA VAL A 246 -30.45 -12.14 -18.33
C VAL A 246 -30.35 -11.19 -17.14
N PRO A 247 -30.74 -9.92 -17.33
CA PRO A 247 -30.66 -8.90 -16.29
C PRO A 247 -31.81 -9.07 -15.29
N GLN A 248 -31.71 -10.08 -14.42
CA GLN A 248 -32.46 -10.07 -13.17
C GLN A 248 -31.76 -9.14 -12.16
N PRO A 249 -32.44 -8.39 -11.30
CA PRO A 249 -31.79 -7.66 -10.21
C PRO A 249 -31.23 -8.62 -9.17
N LEU A 250 -30.05 -8.34 -8.59
CA LEU A 250 -29.48 -9.13 -7.48
C LEU A 250 -30.49 -9.27 -6.33
N ARG A 251 -31.19 -8.17 -6.00
CA ARG A 251 -32.24 -8.12 -4.97
C ARG A 251 -33.32 -9.18 -5.13
N MET A 252 -33.77 -9.45 -6.37
CA MET A 252 -34.79 -10.47 -6.63
C MET A 252 -34.26 -11.87 -6.34
N VAL A 253 -32.99 -12.14 -6.69
CA VAL A 253 -32.33 -13.41 -6.37
C VAL A 253 -32.14 -13.59 -4.87
N LEU A 254 -31.88 -12.51 -4.13
CA LEU A 254 -31.77 -12.57 -2.67
C LEU A 254 -33.14 -12.84 -2.02
N LEU A 255 -34.18 -12.13 -2.47
CA LEU A 255 -35.56 -12.32 -2.01
C LEU A 255 -36.06 -13.75 -2.28
N GLU A 256 -35.81 -14.29 -3.47
CA GLU A 256 -36.17 -15.67 -3.83
C GLU A 256 -35.39 -16.72 -3.04
N ALA A 257 -34.23 -16.37 -2.48
CA ALA A 257 -33.44 -17.19 -1.57
C ALA A 257 -33.76 -16.91 -0.09
N GLY A 258 -34.78 -16.10 0.21
CA GLY A 258 -35.18 -15.73 1.58
C GLY A 258 -34.16 -14.85 2.32
N ARG A 259 -33.39 -14.01 1.63
CA ARG A 259 -32.32 -13.19 2.21
C ARG A 259 -32.43 -11.71 1.85
N ASP A 260 -32.12 -10.85 2.81
CA ASP A 260 -32.10 -9.39 2.61
C ASP A 260 -30.71 -8.82 2.30
N SER A 261 -29.63 -9.52 2.66
CA SER A 261 -28.24 -9.11 2.40
C SER A 261 -27.27 -10.29 2.48
N TRP A 262 -26.23 -10.28 1.64
CA TRP A 262 -25.11 -11.25 1.68
C TRP A 262 -23.84 -10.68 2.32
N LEU A 263 -23.84 -9.40 2.69
CA LEU A 263 -22.65 -8.62 3.06
C LEU A 263 -22.25 -8.76 4.54
N GLY A 264 -22.51 -9.90 5.17
CA GLY A 264 -22.11 -10.12 6.57
C GLY A 264 -20.73 -10.74 6.71
N LEU A 265 -19.66 -10.09 6.25
CA LEU A 265 -18.28 -10.48 6.60
C LEU A 265 -17.75 -9.73 7.84
N ASP A 266 -18.33 -8.57 8.16
CA ASP A 266 -18.00 -7.78 9.37
C ASP A 266 -18.99 -7.96 10.53
N ARG A 267 -20.09 -8.69 10.31
CA ARG A 267 -21.06 -8.95 11.37
C ARG A 267 -20.63 -10.19 12.16
N PRO A 268 -20.50 -10.13 13.51
CA PRO A 268 -20.35 -11.35 14.29
C PRO A 268 -21.49 -12.29 13.93
N SER A 269 -21.11 -13.56 13.73
CA SER A 269 -21.99 -14.61 13.21
C SER A 269 -23.29 -14.63 14.01
N SER A 270 -24.40 -14.19 13.39
CA SER A 270 -25.71 -14.53 13.92
C SER A 270 -25.82 -16.06 13.87
N PRO A 271 -26.23 -16.74 14.96
CA PRO A 271 -26.37 -18.19 15.00
C PRO A 271 -27.35 -18.76 13.95
N TRP A 272 -28.12 -17.88 13.30
CA TRP A 272 -29.26 -18.22 12.45
C TRP A 272 -29.02 -17.98 10.95
N VAL A 273 -27.82 -17.59 10.54
CA VAL A 273 -27.49 -17.41 9.12
C VAL A 273 -26.77 -18.65 8.61
N GLU A 274 -27.51 -19.57 8.00
CA GLU A 274 -26.92 -20.63 7.18
C GLU A 274 -26.02 -19.97 6.13
N ARG A 275 -24.71 -20.19 6.21
CA ARG A 275 -23.80 -19.81 5.13
C ARG A 275 -24.19 -20.67 3.93
N ASN A 276 -24.67 -20.05 2.85
CA ASN A 276 -24.89 -20.77 1.61
C ASN A 276 -23.56 -21.42 1.22
N GLN A 277 -23.53 -22.74 1.22
CA GLN A 277 -22.33 -23.52 0.97
C GLN A 277 -21.71 -23.04 -0.36
N THR A 278 -20.38 -22.97 -0.41
CA THR A 278 -19.70 -22.76 -1.68
C THR A 278 -20.13 -23.88 -2.62
N PRO A 279 -20.70 -23.58 -3.80
CA PRO A 279 -21.04 -24.61 -4.76
C PRO A 279 -19.80 -25.49 -5.01
N ILE A 280 -20.01 -26.77 -5.26
CA ILE A 280 -18.91 -27.66 -5.64
C ILE A 280 -18.35 -27.15 -6.98
N PRO A 281 -17.03 -26.96 -7.13
CA PRO A 281 -16.45 -26.53 -8.39
C PRO A 281 -16.83 -27.48 -9.53
N ASN A 282 -17.38 -26.93 -10.60
CA ASN A 282 -17.78 -27.68 -11.79
C ASN A 282 -17.24 -26.95 -13.04
N PRO A 283 -16.52 -27.62 -13.95
CA PRO A 283 -15.95 -26.99 -15.14
C PRO A 283 -17.02 -26.32 -16.03
N VAL A 284 -18.23 -26.87 -16.09
CA VAL A 284 -19.33 -26.32 -16.92
C VAL A 284 -20.29 -25.46 -16.09
N GLY A 285 -20.16 -25.49 -14.77
CA GLY A 285 -21.05 -24.80 -13.85
C GLY A 285 -20.71 -23.31 -13.65
N PRO A 286 -21.57 -22.59 -12.91
CA PRO A 286 -21.35 -21.19 -12.53
C PRO A 286 -20.05 -20.94 -11.76
N PHE A 287 -19.61 -21.94 -11.00
CA PHE A 287 -18.42 -21.91 -10.17
C PHE A 287 -17.38 -22.89 -10.71
N THR A 288 -16.43 -22.38 -11.50
CA THR A 288 -15.41 -23.21 -12.13
C THR A 288 -14.20 -23.40 -11.20
N PRO A 289 -13.37 -24.44 -11.39
CA PRO A 289 -12.19 -24.67 -10.56
C PRO A 289 -11.22 -23.49 -10.56
N GLU A 290 -11.14 -22.71 -11.64
CA GLU A 290 -10.32 -21.50 -11.71
C GLU A 290 -10.85 -20.40 -10.77
N CYS A 291 -12.18 -20.21 -10.72
CA CYS A 291 -12.81 -19.29 -9.77
C CYS A 291 -12.57 -19.74 -8.32
N ALA A 292 -12.62 -21.05 -8.06
CA ALA A 292 -12.34 -21.61 -6.74
C ALA A 292 -10.88 -21.35 -6.33
N GLY A 293 -9.93 -21.66 -7.22
CA GLY A 293 -8.50 -21.42 -7.00
C GLY A 293 -8.21 -19.94 -6.72
N ALA A 294 -8.76 -19.02 -7.52
CA ALA A 294 -8.54 -17.59 -7.34
C ALA A 294 -9.08 -17.06 -6.00
N ILE A 295 -10.22 -17.57 -5.53
CA ILE A 295 -10.78 -17.20 -4.21
C ILE A 295 -9.91 -17.76 -3.07
N GLU A 296 -9.42 -18.99 -3.19
CA GLU A 296 -8.50 -19.56 -2.18
C GLU A 296 -7.17 -18.82 -2.13
N ASP A 297 -6.60 -18.48 -3.28
CA ASP A 297 -5.40 -17.64 -3.36
C ASP A 297 -5.62 -16.28 -2.68
N ALA A 298 -6.77 -15.65 -2.91
CA ALA A 298 -7.11 -14.39 -2.27
C ALA A 298 -7.19 -14.52 -0.74
N ARG A 299 -7.80 -15.60 -0.23
CA ARG A 299 -7.85 -15.88 1.22
C ARG A 299 -6.46 -16.09 1.80
N ARG A 300 -5.66 -16.96 1.18
CA ARG A 300 -4.29 -17.24 1.59
C ARG A 300 -3.44 -15.97 1.63
N LEU A 301 -3.47 -15.19 0.55
CA LEU A 301 -2.72 -13.94 0.43
C LEU A 301 -3.19 -12.87 1.43
N THR A 302 -4.48 -12.84 1.76
CA THR A 302 -5.00 -11.92 2.79
C THR A 302 -4.42 -12.22 4.16
N VAL A 303 -4.32 -13.51 4.54
CA VAL A 303 -3.67 -13.92 5.81
C VAL A 303 -2.19 -13.59 5.78
N LEU A 304 -1.48 -13.96 4.71
CA LEU A 304 -0.06 -13.66 4.56
C LEU A 304 0.24 -12.17 4.58
N THR A 305 -0.63 -11.34 3.99
CA THR A 305 -0.49 -9.89 4.01
C THR A 305 -0.50 -9.33 5.43
N LYS A 306 -1.40 -9.83 6.29
CA LYS A 306 -1.45 -9.40 7.70
C LYS A 306 -0.13 -9.70 8.41
N GLU A 307 0.44 -10.87 8.19
CA GLU A 307 1.74 -11.23 8.73
C GLU A 307 2.86 -10.32 8.21
N VAL A 308 2.93 -10.09 6.89
CA VAL A 308 3.93 -9.18 6.29
C VAL A 308 3.80 -7.76 6.84
N MET A 309 2.58 -7.26 7.05
CA MET A 309 2.35 -5.94 7.64
C MET A 309 2.86 -5.87 9.09
N LEU A 310 2.65 -6.91 9.90
CA LEU A 310 3.18 -6.98 11.26
C LEU A 310 4.71 -6.98 11.27
N GLN A 311 5.34 -7.76 10.38
CA GLN A 311 6.80 -7.80 10.26
C GLN A 311 7.39 -6.46 9.80
N LEU A 312 6.72 -5.77 8.86
CA LEU A 312 7.09 -4.42 8.43
C LEU A 312 7.00 -3.43 9.58
N GLN A 313 5.88 -3.43 10.31
CA GLN A 313 5.67 -2.54 11.44
C GLN A 313 6.72 -2.75 12.53
N LYS A 314 6.97 -4.01 12.91
CA LYS A 314 8.01 -4.37 13.87
C LYS A 314 9.39 -3.87 13.43
N THR A 315 9.75 -4.10 12.17
CA THR A 315 11.06 -3.66 11.65
C THR A 315 11.20 -2.14 11.64
N ILE A 316 10.13 -1.40 11.33
CA ILE A 316 10.13 0.07 11.36
C ILE A 316 10.31 0.56 12.79
N SER A 317 9.57 0.02 13.76
CA SER A 317 9.71 0.39 15.18
C SER A 317 11.12 0.09 15.69
N GLU A 318 11.64 -1.11 15.45
CA GLU A 318 13.01 -1.47 15.84
C GLU A 318 14.06 -0.55 15.20
N ALA A 319 13.89 -0.16 13.94
CA ALA A 319 14.79 0.77 13.26
C ALA A 319 14.69 2.20 13.83
N GLN A 320 13.50 2.61 14.26
CA GLN A 320 13.29 3.90 14.92
C GLN A 320 13.94 3.91 16.31
N ASP A 321 13.73 2.88 17.13
CA ASP A 321 14.31 2.76 18.47
C ASP A 321 15.84 2.70 18.43
N THR A 322 16.39 1.91 17.50
CA THR A 322 17.85 1.83 17.30
C THR A 322 18.44 3.14 16.81
N ARG A 323 17.74 3.87 15.92
CA ARG A 323 18.16 5.21 15.52
C ARG A 323 18.16 6.16 16.71
N ASP A 324 17.08 6.19 17.50
CA ASP A 324 16.92 7.14 18.59
C ASP A 324 17.93 6.86 19.72
N THR A 325 18.22 5.59 20.00
CA THR A 325 19.29 5.20 20.94
C THR A 325 20.69 5.61 20.44
N VAL A 326 21.00 5.39 19.17
CA VAL A 326 22.26 5.86 18.56
C VAL A 326 22.35 7.39 18.64
N HIS A 327 21.27 8.10 18.31
CA HIS A 327 21.25 9.57 18.35
C HIS A 327 21.45 10.11 19.77
N ASN A 328 20.65 9.64 20.73
CA ASN A 328 20.71 10.09 22.13
C ASN A 328 22.08 9.78 22.76
N THR A 329 22.68 8.61 22.46
CA THR A 329 24.00 8.27 23.00
C THR A 329 25.11 9.16 22.46
N ILE A 330 25.03 9.55 21.18
CA ILE A 330 25.98 10.48 20.57
C ILE A 330 25.76 11.88 21.12
N GLU A 331 24.50 12.36 21.16
CA GLU A 331 24.15 13.69 21.67
C GLU A 331 24.60 13.87 23.12
N ASN A 332 24.26 12.95 24.02
CA ASN A 332 24.68 13.00 25.43
C ASN A 332 26.20 13.03 25.58
N ARG A 333 26.93 12.25 24.76
CA ARG A 333 28.40 12.24 24.81
C ARG A 333 29.04 13.49 24.22
N LEU A 334 28.45 14.08 23.18
CA LEU A 334 28.92 15.32 22.59
C LEU A 334 28.60 16.51 23.49
N GLN A 335 27.42 16.53 24.11
CA GLN A 335 27.00 17.55 25.05
C GLN A 335 27.91 17.57 26.29
N GLY A 336 28.18 16.40 26.89
CA GLY A 336 29.13 16.32 28.03
C GLY A 336 30.51 16.87 27.67
N LYS A 337 31.03 16.56 26.46
CA LYS A 337 32.30 17.14 25.98
C LYS A 337 32.23 18.65 25.74
N MET A 338 31.09 19.15 25.26
CA MET A 338 30.89 20.58 25.06
C MET A 338 30.89 21.31 26.40
N GLU A 339 30.19 20.78 27.40
CA GLU A 339 30.15 21.32 28.77
C GLU A 339 31.53 21.30 29.42
N GLU A 340 32.29 20.20 29.27
CA GLU A 340 33.70 20.13 29.69
C GLU A 340 34.55 21.21 29.00
N SER A 341 34.39 21.40 27.70
CA SER A 341 35.17 22.39 26.93
C SER A 341 34.83 23.82 27.34
N LEU A 342 33.55 24.12 27.60
CA LEU A 342 33.10 25.41 28.11
C LEU A 342 33.63 25.67 29.52
N SER A 343 33.60 24.67 30.40
CA SER A 343 34.14 24.78 31.77
C SER A 343 35.64 25.08 31.77
N HIS A 344 36.44 24.38 30.94
CA HIS A 344 37.86 24.67 30.80
C HIS A 344 38.12 26.06 30.20
N LYS A 345 37.29 26.53 29.26
CA LYS A 345 37.39 27.88 28.72
C LYS A 345 37.10 28.93 29.79
N VAL A 346 36.07 28.76 30.61
CA VAL A 346 35.75 29.67 31.71
C VAL A 346 36.88 29.69 32.76
N MET A 347 37.46 28.53 33.08
CA MET A 347 38.64 28.44 33.96
C MET A 347 39.88 29.10 33.34
N GLY A 348 40.08 28.98 32.03
CA GLY A 348 41.14 29.66 31.29
C GLY A 348 40.94 31.18 31.26
N ASP A 349 39.72 31.64 31.02
CA ASP A 349 39.37 33.07 31.00
C ASP A 349 39.48 33.68 32.41
N THR A 350 39.10 32.97 33.48
CA THR A 350 39.32 33.41 34.88
C THR A 350 40.79 33.35 35.30
N LEU A 351 41.60 32.44 34.76
CA LEU A 351 43.06 32.45 34.94
C LEU A 351 43.74 33.59 34.18
N VAL A 352 43.25 33.92 32.98
CA VAL A 352 43.74 35.06 32.19
C VAL A 352 43.34 36.39 32.84
N GLU A 353 42.13 36.50 33.41
CA GLU A 353 41.73 37.67 34.22
C GLU A 353 42.54 37.80 35.52
N SER A 354 43.04 36.70 36.10
CA SER A 354 43.86 36.74 37.32
C SER A 354 45.38 36.81 37.10
N THR A 355 45.86 36.62 35.86
CA THR A 355 47.30 36.78 35.51
C THR A 355 47.59 37.94 34.57
N PHE A 356 46.58 38.60 34.01
CA PHE A 356 46.73 39.84 33.27
C PHE A 356 45.73 40.89 33.77
N ASP A 357 46.24 41.93 34.44
CA ASP A 357 45.58 43.23 34.66
C ASP A 357 45.28 43.90 33.30
N LEU A 358 44.36 43.30 32.52
CA LEU A 358 43.94 43.80 31.21
C LEU A 358 42.98 45.00 31.36
N ASP A 359 42.52 45.29 32.58
CA ASP A 359 41.75 46.50 32.89
C ASP A 359 42.59 47.79 32.77
N LEU A 360 43.93 47.68 32.86
CA LEU A 360 44.82 48.84 32.70
C LEU A 360 45.11 49.19 31.23
N TYR A 361 44.87 48.26 30.29
CA TYR A 361 45.21 48.43 28.87
C TYR A 361 44.03 48.75 27.95
N LEU A 362 42.79 48.49 28.37
CA LEU A 362 41.58 48.70 27.56
C LEU A 362 40.82 50.01 27.83
N GLN A 363 41.21 50.79 28.85
CA GLN A 363 40.66 52.14 29.03
C GLN A 363 41.27 53.12 28.01
N GLY A 364 40.63 53.16 26.84
CA GLY A 364 40.68 54.30 25.93
C GLY A 364 40.25 55.61 26.63
N PRO A 365 40.57 56.78 26.08
CA PRO A 365 40.28 58.06 26.73
C PRO A 365 38.77 58.18 26.99
N GLU A 366 38.38 58.42 28.25
CA GLU A 366 36.98 58.54 28.70
C GLU A 366 36.21 59.67 27.99
N SER A 367 36.90 60.57 27.28
CA SER A 367 36.27 61.59 26.43
C SER A 367 37.27 62.25 25.48
N MET A 368 36.87 62.43 24.22
CA MET A 368 37.65 63.12 23.18
C MET A 368 37.59 64.66 23.28
N LYS A 369 36.79 65.22 24.21
CA LYS A 369 36.50 66.66 24.31
C LYS A 369 37.45 67.45 25.22
N TYR A 370 38.28 66.80 26.03
CA TYR A 370 39.22 67.49 26.93
C TYR A 370 40.67 67.22 26.48
N LEU A 371 41.42 68.27 26.17
CA LEU A 371 42.81 68.14 25.72
C LEU A 371 43.75 67.67 26.84
N GLU A 372 43.36 67.86 28.10
CA GLU A 372 44.15 67.47 29.28
C GLU A 372 44.15 65.96 29.57
N THR A 373 43.26 65.19 28.94
CA THR A 373 43.18 63.72 29.08
C THR A 373 43.88 62.97 27.95
N ARG A 374 44.58 63.65 27.04
CA ARG A 374 45.49 63.03 26.07
C ARG A 374 46.81 62.63 26.73
N GLU A 375 47.37 61.51 26.25
CA GLU A 375 48.58 60.81 26.71
C GLU A 375 49.30 61.35 27.95
N LYS A 376 49.13 60.66 29.08
CA LYS A 376 49.99 60.85 30.25
C LYS A 376 51.31 60.11 30.04
N LEU A 377 52.44 60.78 30.30
CA LEU A 377 53.80 60.22 30.28
C LEU A 377 54.02 59.05 31.26
N THR A 378 53.04 58.77 32.13
CA THR A 378 53.06 57.65 33.08
C THR A 378 52.55 56.33 32.49
N ARG A 379 52.08 56.30 31.24
CA ARG A 379 51.60 55.08 30.59
C ARG A 379 52.75 54.08 30.34
N PRO A 380 52.52 52.77 30.50
CA PRO A 380 53.58 51.75 30.38
C PRO A 380 54.29 51.79 29.02
N MET A 381 53.54 51.99 27.93
CA MET A 381 54.08 52.07 26.57
C MET A 381 55.06 53.24 26.38
N VAL A 382 54.79 54.39 26.99
CA VAL A 382 55.67 55.57 26.95
C VAL A 382 56.91 55.36 27.81
N ARG A 383 56.79 54.66 28.94
CA ARG A 383 57.93 54.24 29.76
C ARG A 383 58.88 53.30 29.03
N THR A 384 58.38 52.49 28.10
CA THR A 384 59.23 51.61 27.28
C THR A 384 60.08 52.42 26.29
N TYR A 385 59.52 53.48 25.69
CA TYR A 385 60.28 54.39 24.82
C TYR A 385 61.26 55.29 25.58
N GLN A 386 60.97 55.66 26.83
CA GLN A 386 61.87 56.45 27.68
C GLN A 386 63.08 55.68 28.24
N ARG A 387 63.12 54.35 28.09
CA ARG A 387 64.28 53.52 28.49
C ARG A 387 65.47 53.66 27.54
N HIS A 388 65.27 54.24 26.36
CA HIS A 388 66.36 54.46 25.43
C HIS A 388 67.22 55.65 25.85
N VAL A 389 68.54 55.45 25.88
CA VAL A 389 69.55 56.43 26.32
C VAL A 389 69.53 57.74 25.52
N GLY A 390 68.97 57.73 24.30
CA GLY A 390 68.86 58.90 23.42
C GLY A 390 67.62 59.77 23.64
N THR A 391 66.75 59.43 24.59
CA THR A 391 65.47 60.15 24.87
C THR A 391 65.34 60.64 26.32
N GLN A 392 66.41 60.58 27.10
CA GLN A 392 66.48 61.20 28.44
C GLN A 392 66.83 62.68 28.30
N LEU A 393 65.86 63.48 27.85
CA LEU A 393 66.02 64.93 27.75
C LEU A 393 65.89 65.57 29.15
N PRO A 394 66.91 66.31 29.64
CA PRO A 394 66.86 66.98 30.95
C PRO A 394 65.69 67.93 31.10
N GLU A 395 65.18 68.49 30.00
CA GLU A 395 64.07 69.44 30.00
C GLU A 395 62.75 68.82 30.49
N ALA A 396 62.53 67.51 30.27
CA ALA A 396 61.32 66.84 30.72
C ALA A 396 61.23 66.75 32.26
N THR A 397 62.38 66.55 32.92
CA THR A 397 62.48 66.50 34.38
C THR A 397 62.22 67.87 35.01
N ILE A 398 62.65 68.94 34.34
CA ILE A 398 62.43 70.33 34.77
C ILE A 398 60.93 70.67 34.68
N VAL A 399 60.24 70.28 33.61
CA VAL A 399 58.79 70.49 33.47
C VAL A 399 58.00 69.73 34.53
N GLN A 400 58.45 68.53 34.91
CA GLN A 400 57.81 67.74 35.97
C GLN A 400 58.02 68.35 37.36
N GLN A 401 59.22 68.88 37.65
CA GLN A 401 59.48 69.61 38.89
C GLN A 401 58.68 70.91 38.98
N VAL A 402 58.59 71.68 37.88
CA VAL A 402 57.77 72.90 37.81
C VAL A 402 56.28 72.59 38.00
N ARG A 403 55.79 71.47 37.46
CA ARG A 403 54.40 71.02 37.66
C ARG A 403 54.10 70.68 39.12
N VAL A 404 55.00 69.96 39.79
CA VAL A 404 54.85 69.65 41.23
C VAL A 404 54.89 70.93 42.07
N TYR A 405 55.75 71.89 41.70
CA TYR A 405 55.84 73.18 42.38
C TYR A 405 54.57 74.05 42.21
N LEU A 406 53.98 74.05 41.03
CA LEU A 406 52.75 74.79 40.74
C LEU A 406 51.52 74.18 41.40
N VAL A 407 51.39 72.84 41.40
CA VAL A 407 50.27 72.12 42.04
C VAL A 407 50.27 72.32 43.55
N ASN A 408 51.45 72.25 44.18
CA ASN A 408 51.59 72.48 45.62
C ASN A 408 51.28 73.95 45.99
N ASN A 409 51.65 74.92 45.16
CA ASN A 409 51.31 76.32 45.38
C ASN A 409 49.83 76.67 45.10
N SER A 410 49.16 75.96 44.19
CA SER A 410 47.72 76.14 43.96
C SER A 410 46.86 75.54 45.08
N LEU A 411 47.28 74.43 45.69
CA LEU A 411 46.59 73.82 46.84
C LEU A 411 46.72 74.66 48.11
N ILE A 412 47.84 75.37 48.29
CA ILE A 412 48.04 76.29 49.43
C ILE A 412 47.15 77.55 49.32
N LYS A 413 46.75 77.97 48.11
CA LYS A 413 45.85 79.12 47.89
C LYS A 413 44.36 78.81 48.03
N GLU A 414 43.93 77.55 47.87
CA GLU A 414 42.52 77.13 47.96
C GLU A 414 42.10 76.60 49.36
N LEU A 415 43.06 76.33 50.25
CA LEU A 415 42.80 75.84 51.62
C LEU A 415 42.00 76.80 52.53
N PRO A 416 42.01 78.14 52.39
CA PRO A 416 41.14 79.03 53.16
C PRO A 416 39.68 79.06 52.67
N ARG A 417 39.40 78.70 51.41
CA ARG A 417 38.03 78.73 50.83
C ARG A 417 37.21 77.49 51.21
N ILE A 418 37.86 76.34 51.35
CA ILE A 418 37.18 75.06 51.64
C ILE A 418 36.71 74.97 53.10
N LYS A 419 37.34 75.69 54.05
CA LYS A 419 36.89 75.76 55.45
C LYS A 419 35.64 76.62 55.68
N GLN A 420 35.22 77.45 54.72
CA GLN A 420 33.99 78.26 54.82
C GLN A 420 32.74 77.57 54.26
N GLN A 421 32.89 76.53 53.42
CA GLN A 421 31.77 75.78 52.84
C GLN A 421 31.36 74.52 53.64
N SER A 422 32.18 74.07 54.60
CA SER A 422 31.88 72.87 55.40
C SER A 422 30.97 73.10 56.63
N HIS A 423 30.45 74.32 56.83
CA HIS A 423 29.46 74.62 57.89
C HIS A 423 28.00 74.63 57.41
N GLN A 424 27.73 74.35 56.14
CA GLN A 424 26.37 74.35 55.57
C GLN A 424 26.13 73.14 54.65
N SER A 425 25.98 71.95 55.24
CA SER A 425 25.09 70.91 54.69
C SER A 425 25.08 69.70 55.64
N HIS A 426 24.14 69.71 56.58
CA HIS A 426 23.57 68.49 57.14
C HIS A 426 22.89 67.72 56.00
N LEU A 427 23.22 66.44 55.81
CA LEU A 427 22.30 65.35 55.44
C LEU A 427 23.11 64.04 55.36
N GLU A 428 22.67 63.06 56.14
CA GLU A 428 23.36 61.79 56.42
C GLU A 428 23.37 60.79 55.23
N PRO A 429 24.28 59.80 55.25
CA PRO A 429 24.60 58.94 54.11
C PRO A 429 23.79 57.64 54.07
N TRP A 430 23.28 57.32 52.88
CA TRP A 430 22.55 56.10 52.50
C TRP A 430 23.42 54.81 52.42
N TRP A 431 24.58 54.77 53.08
CA TRP A 431 25.62 53.74 52.89
C TRP A 431 25.58 52.54 53.86
N CYS A 432 24.50 52.35 54.64
CA CYS A 432 24.42 51.25 55.61
C CYS A 432 23.26 50.26 55.38
N ARG A 433 23.10 49.72 54.16
CA ARG A 433 22.27 48.52 53.93
C ARG A 433 22.81 47.66 52.79
N LEU A 434 23.85 46.86 53.05
CA LEU A 434 24.07 45.60 52.31
C LEU A 434 25.15 44.67 52.90
N LEU A 435 25.39 44.71 54.22
CA LEU A 435 26.18 43.69 54.92
C LEU A 435 25.67 43.57 56.37
N ASN A 436 24.50 42.93 56.52
CA ASN A 436 24.04 42.10 57.66
C ASN A 436 22.51 41.93 57.59
N ALA A 437 22.08 40.66 57.63
CA ALA A 437 20.71 40.10 57.49
C ALA A 437 20.25 39.78 56.07
#